data_AF-A0A1Y3BIR6-F1
#
_entry.id   AF-A0A1Y3BIR6-F1
#
_cell.length_a   1.000
_cell.length_b   1.000
_cell.length_c   1.000
_cell.angle_alpha   90.00
_cell.angle_beta   90.00
_cell.angle_gamma   90.00
#
_symmetry.space_group_name_H-M   'P 1'
#
loop_
_entity.id
_entity.type
_entity.pdbx_description
1 polymer ?
#
loop_
_entity_poly.entity_id
_entity_poly.type
_entity_poly.pdbx_seq_one_letter_code
_entity_poly.pdbx_strand_id
1 'polypeptide(L)'
;MEGRARYLSNLRYTACVRVEENFCSIKWETETPGSFSWGAPYEGNLTARGASGGLCNVDDFIGIDQGSAEGSGPGEDRLCGTKLLQDDYVISRSKPFQLKVRSNSDQKLNAENSQHGFSLRYVQLPCVI
;
A
#
# COMPACT_ATOMS: atom_id res chain seq x y z
N MET A 1 -9.97 -22.83 6.03
CA MET A 1 -10.32 -21.49 5.55
C MET A 1 -10.54 -21.61 4.06
N GLU A 2 -11.67 -21.13 3.55
CA GLU A 2 -12.02 -21.25 2.12
C GLU A 2 -11.17 -20.24 1.34
N GLY A 3 -10.20 -20.75 0.56
CA GLY A 3 -9.24 -19.95 -0.21
C GLY A 3 -9.94 -19.14 -1.29
N ARG A 4 -10.33 -17.90 -0.96
CA ARG A 4 -10.97 -16.97 -1.87
C ARG A 4 -10.31 -15.59 -1.76
N ALA A 5 -9.99 -15.01 -2.90
CA ALA A 5 -9.61 -13.62 -3.01
C ALA A 5 -10.85 -12.72 -2.91
N ARG A 6 -10.76 -11.60 -2.18
CA ARG A 6 -11.86 -10.64 -2.01
C ARG A 6 -11.70 -9.34 -2.81
N TYR A 7 -10.74 -9.30 -3.73
CA TYR A 7 -10.59 -8.22 -4.69
C TYR A 7 -10.47 -8.77 -6.12
N LEU A 8 -10.60 -7.86 -7.10
CA LEU A 8 -10.59 -8.18 -8.52
C LEU A 8 -9.16 -8.22 -9.08
N SER A 9 -8.87 -9.17 -9.96
CA SER A 9 -7.69 -9.13 -10.83
C SER A 9 -7.75 -7.99 -11.84
N ASN A 10 -6.59 -7.65 -12.40
CA ASN A 10 -6.39 -6.67 -13.47
C ASN A 10 -6.88 -5.25 -13.13
N LEU A 11 -6.85 -4.86 -11.87
CA LEU A 11 -7.17 -3.50 -11.46
C LEU A 11 -6.03 -2.55 -11.85
N ARG A 12 -6.41 -1.41 -12.42
CA ARG A 12 -5.52 -0.30 -12.74
C ARG A 12 -6.26 1.01 -12.56
N TYR A 13 -6.23 1.55 -11.35
CA TYR A 13 -6.83 2.84 -11.06
C TYR A 13 -5.98 3.64 -10.07
N THR A 14 -6.27 4.93 -9.98
CA THR A 14 -5.63 5.84 -9.03
C THR A 14 -6.72 6.60 -8.29
N ALA A 15 -6.67 6.57 -6.96
CA ALA A 15 -7.42 7.49 -6.12
C ALA A 15 -6.56 8.74 -5.88
N CYS A 16 -7.12 9.92 -6.16
CA CYS A 16 -6.44 11.20 -5.95
C CYS A 16 -7.10 11.93 -4.78
N VAL A 17 -6.29 12.43 -3.85
CA VAL A 17 -6.75 13.30 -2.76
C VAL A 17 -6.34 14.73 -3.11
N ARG A 18 -7.30 15.65 -3.08
CA ARG A 18 -7.02 17.07 -3.26
C ARG A 18 -6.13 17.54 -2.11
N VAL A 19 -5.03 18.22 -2.43
CA VAL A 19 -4.16 18.85 -1.45
C VAL A 19 -4.86 20.10 -0.90
N GLU A 20 -5.01 20.16 0.42
CA GLU A 20 -5.54 21.35 1.10
C GLU A 20 -4.44 22.40 1.29
N GLU A 21 -4.84 23.66 1.41
CA GLU A 21 -3.92 24.77 1.65
C GLU A 21 -3.15 24.57 2.97
N ASN A 22 -1.84 24.87 2.96
CA ASN A 22 -0.92 24.65 4.08
C ASN A 22 -0.63 23.19 4.44
N PHE A 23 -1.05 22.22 3.62
CA PHE A 23 -0.68 20.81 3.78
C PHE A 23 0.42 20.39 2.78
N CYS A 24 1.44 19.71 3.29
CA CYS A 24 2.65 19.36 2.53
C CYS A 24 2.88 17.85 2.40
N SER A 25 2.24 17.04 3.23
CA SER A 25 2.30 15.59 3.14
C SER A 25 0.96 14.94 3.45
N ILE A 26 0.87 13.65 3.15
CA ILE A 26 -0.24 12.78 3.50
C ILE A 26 0.31 11.56 4.22
N LYS A 27 -0.30 11.20 5.34
CA LYS A 27 -0.09 9.92 6.02
C LYS A 27 -1.22 9.00 5.63
N TRP A 28 -0.88 7.84 5.08
CA TRP A 28 -1.77 6.71 4.90
C TRP A 28 -1.51 5.70 6.00
N GLU A 29 -2.55 5.16 6.61
CA GLU A 29 -2.43 4.13 7.63
C GLU A 29 -3.57 3.12 7.51
N THR A 30 -3.32 1.88 7.93
CA THR A 30 -4.38 0.87 7.97
C THR A 30 -5.52 1.33 8.89
N GLU A 31 -6.75 1.04 8.50
CA GLU A 31 -7.92 1.41 9.29
C GLU A 31 -7.98 0.60 10.60
N THR A 32 -7.68 -0.70 10.52
CA THR A 32 -7.58 -1.60 11.68
C THR A 32 -6.40 -2.56 11.51
N PRO A 33 -5.82 -3.10 12.60
CA PRO A 33 -4.74 -4.07 12.49
C PRO A 33 -5.12 -5.27 11.60
N GLY A 34 -4.30 -5.57 10.61
CA GLY A 34 -4.57 -6.64 9.64
C GLY A 34 -5.56 -6.25 8.54
N SER A 35 -5.95 -4.98 8.40
CA SER A 35 -6.79 -4.50 7.30
C SER A 35 -6.03 -4.31 5.98
N PHE A 36 -4.80 -4.83 5.85
CA PHE A 36 -4.02 -4.80 4.61
C PHE A 36 -3.66 -6.22 4.19
N SER A 37 -4.03 -6.60 2.97
CA SER A 37 -3.71 -7.87 2.33
C SER A 37 -3.81 -7.71 0.81
N TRP A 38 -2.67 -7.47 0.17
CA TRP A 38 -2.59 -7.10 -1.24
C TRP A 38 -1.27 -7.56 -1.87
N GLY A 39 -1.30 -8.43 -2.88
CA GLY A 39 -0.11 -9.13 -3.40
C GLY A 39 0.41 -10.23 -2.45
N ALA A 40 0.80 -11.37 -3.02
CA ALA A 40 1.17 -12.57 -2.29
C ALA A 40 2.25 -12.25 -1.24
N PRO A 41 2.18 -12.87 -0.06
CA PRO A 41 3.20 -12.69 0.96
C PRO A 41 4.55 -13.20 0.43
N TYR A 42 5.58 -12.34 0.46
CA TYR A 42 6.91 -12.74 0.00
C TYR A 42 7.56 -13.68 1.03
N GLU A 43 7.92 -14.88 0.60
CA GLU A 43 8.39 -16.04 1.41
C GLU A 43 9.72 -15.80 2.19
N GLY A 44 10.33 -14.62 2.11
CA GLY A 44 11.69 -14.38 2.59
C GLY A 44 11.86 -14.15 4.10
N ASN A 45 10.81 -13.77 4.84
CA ASN A 45 10.93 -13.51 6.28
C ASN A 45 9.60 -13.68 7.02
N LEU A 46 9.48 -14.77 7.79
CA LEU A 46 8.29 -15.14 8.59
C LEU A 46 7.85 -14.07 9.61
N THR A 47 8.66 -13.02 9.83
CA THR A 47 8.39 -11.94 10.78
C THR A 47 8.01 -10.60 10.13
N ALA A 48 8.29 -10.40 8.84
CA ALA A 48 8.07 -9.13 8.13
C ALA A 48 7.00 -9.31 7.04
N ARG A 49 5.76 -9.12 7.47
CA ARG A 49 4.55 -9.40 6.73
C ARG A 49 4.19 -8.34 5.67
N GLY A 50 5.09 -7.43 5.30
CA GLY A 50 4.92 -6.43 4.23
C GLY A 50 6.21 -6.30 3.41
N ALA A 51 6.07 -5.99 2.13
CA ALA A 51 7.19 -5.80 1.21
C ALA A 51 7.02 -4.48 0.43
N SER A 52 8.12 -3.99 -0.13
CA SER A 52 8.15 -2.73 -0.86
C SER A 52 9.07 -2.76 -2.07
N GLY A 53 8.88 -1.76 -2.95
CA GLY A 53 9.76 -1.51 -4.07
C GLY A 53 9.86 -2.70 -5.02
N GLY A 54 11.10 -3.12 -5.31
CA GLY A 54 11.40 -4.19 -6.27
C GLY A 54 10.74 -5.55 -5.96
N LEU A 55 10.48 -5.83 -4.68
CA LEU A 55 9.85 -7.08 -4.26
C LEU A 55 8.37 -7.16 -4.69
N CYS A 56 7.73 -6.01 -4.88
CA CYS A 56 6.33 -5.91 -5.31
C CYS A 56 6.16 -5.80 -6.83
N ASN A 57 7.22 -6.02 -7.63
CA ASN A 57 7.18 -5.84 -9.09
C ASN A 57 6.42 -6.94 -9.82
N VAL A 58 6.43 -8.13 -9.25
CA VAL A 58 5.97 -9.36 -9.90
C VAL A 58 4.54 -9.71 -9.52
N ASP A 59 3.92 -8.90 -8.66
CA ASP A 59 2.62 -9.16 -8.10
C ASP A 59 1.80 -7.89 -7.86
N ASP A 60 0.68 -8.02 -7.17
CA ASP A 60 -0.23 -6.94 -6.84
C ASP A 60 0.40 -5.96 -5.84
N PHE A 61 0.20 -4.66 -6.06
CA PHE A 61 0.71 -3.63 -5.17
C PHE A 61 -0.22 -2.42 -5.13
N ILE A 62 -0.15 -1.69 -4.02
CA ILE A 62 -0.53 -0.28 -4.02
C ILE A 62 0.72 0.57 -4.24
N GLY A 63 0.57 1.70 -4.92
CA GLY A 63 1.65 2.64 -5.19
C GLY A 63 1.40 3.97 -4.49
N ILE A 64 2.38 4.40 -3.72
CA ILE A 64 2.42 5.69 -3.02
C ILE A 64 3.79 6.29 -3.32
N ASP A 65 3.81 7.38 -4.08
CA ASP A 65 5.07 7.96 -4.55
C ASP A 65 5.86 8.54 -3.36
N GLN A 66 7.16 8.21 -3.27
CA GLN A 66 8.03 8.62 -2.16
C GLN A 66 7.44 8.30 -0.77
N GLY A 67 6.83 7.13 -0.63
CA GLY A 67 6.29 6.67 0.65
C GLY A 67 7.40 6.24 1.60
N SER A 68 7.52 6.87 2.76
CA SER A 68 8.47 6.45 3.82
C SER A 68 7.89 6.59 5.22
N ALA A 69 8.53 6.00 6.22
CA ALA A 69 8.10 6.11 7.62
C ALA A 69 8.10 7.57 8.10
N GLU A 70 9.13 8.34 7.76
CA GLU A 70 9.27 9.74 8.20
C GLU A 70 8.77 10.76 7.16
N GLY A 71 8.29 10.29 6.00
CA GLY A 71 7.94 11.13 4.86
C GLY A 71 9.12 11.90 4.28
N SER A 72 10.35 11.44 4.51
CA SER A 72 11.59 11.99 3.97
C SER A 72 12.45 10.90 3.32
N GLY A 73 13.45 11.29 2.52
CA GLY A 73 14.32 10.37 1.79
C GLY A 73 13.76 9.91 0.43
N PRO A 74 14.42 8.95 -0.23
CA PRO A 74 13.96 8.44 -1.53
C PRO A 74 12.60 7.76 -1.45
N GLY A 75 12.28 7.17 -0.29
CA GLY A 75 11.05 6.42 -0.06
C GLY A 75 10.93 5.19 -0.94
N GLU A 76 9.78 4.53 -0.83
CA GLU A 76 9.34 3.43 -1.66
C GLU A 76 8.20 3.92 -2.55
N ASP A 77 7.96 3.22 -3.66
CA ASP A 77 6.91 3.56 -4.62
C ASP A 77 5.80 2.50 -4.72
N ARG A 78 6.03 1.31 -4.16
CA ARG A 78 5.16 0.14 -4.23
C ARG A 78 5.15 -0.58 -2.90
N LEU A 79 3.97 -1.02 -2.47
CA LEU A 79 3.73 -1.70 -1.19
C LEU A 79 2.80 -2.90 -1.44
N CYS A 80 3.17 -4.05 -0.91
CA CYS A 80 2.45 -5.31 -1.05
C CYS A 80 2.62 -6.21 0.20
N GLY A 81 1.92 -7.34 0.24
CA GLY A 81 1.83 -8.24 1.37
C GLY A 81 0.68 -7.88 2.32
N THR A 82 0.95 -7.93 3.62
CA THR A 82 -0.04 -7.79 4.70
C THR A 82 0.20 -6.62 5.65
N LYS A 83 1.14 -5.72 5.32
CA LYS A 83 1.42 -4.49 6.05
C LYS A 83 1.85 -3.34 5.13
N LEU A 84 1.63 -2.10 5.58
CA LEU A 84 2.29 -0.93 5.01
C LEU A 84 3.65 -0.73 5.69
N LEU A 85 4.74 -0.89 4.93
CA LEU A 85 6.10 -0.81 5.47
C LEU A 85 6.23 -1.67 6.76
N GLN A 86 6.85 -1.13 7.81
CA GLN A 86 7.06 -1.83 9.08
C GLN A 86 5.92 -1.61 10.09
N ASP A 87 5.28 -0.44 10.05
CA ASP A 87 4.43 0.07 11.13
C ASP A 87 2.96 0.29 10.73
N ASP A 88 2.52 -0.30 9.62
CA ASP A 88 1.15 -0.18 9.10
C ASP A 88 0.74 1.27 8.74
N TYR A 89 1.74 2.12 8.48
CA TYR A 89 1.56 3.45 7.91
C TYR A 89 2.69 3.83 6.96
N VAL A 90 2.43 4.84 6.15
CA VAL A 90 3.39 5.44 5.22
C VAL A 90 3.07 6.92 5.03
N ILE A 91 4.10 7.76 5.00
CA ILE A 91 3.98 9.20 4.77
C ILE A 91 4.56 9.52 3.40
N SER A 92 3.86 10.35 2.62
CA SER A 92 4.32 10.85 1.33
C SER A 92 4.23 12.37 1.28
N ARG A 93 5.28 13.02 0.76
CA ARG A 93 5.31 14.45 0.39
C ARG A 93 5.06 14.68 -1.10
N SER A 94 4.91 13.61 -1.87
CA SER A 94 4.71 13.70 -3.32
C SER A 94 3.34 14.30 -3.63
N LYS A 95 3.33 15.33 -4.48
CA LYS A 95 2.10 16.01 -4.91
C LYS A 95 1.85 15.73 -6.39
N PRO A 96 0.60 15.49 -6.82
CA PRO A 96 -0.61 15.39 -5.98
C PRO A 96 -0.62 14.12 -5.13
N PHE A 97 -1.37 14.12 -4.02
CA PHE A 97 -1.51 12.94 -3.17
C PHE A 97 -2.30 11.84 -3.92
N GLN A 98 -1.62 10.73 -4.20
CA GLN A 98 -2.15 9.63 -5.01
C GLN A 98 -1.97 8.29 -4.31
N LEU A 99 -2.99 7.44 -4.44
CA LEU A 99 -2.93 6.02 -4.15
C LEU A 99 -3.20 5.26 -5.44
N LYS A 100 -2.17 4.65 -6.00
CA LYS A 100 -2.25 3.84 -7.23
C LYS A 100 -2.58 2.41 -6.82
N VAL A 101 -3.55 1.77 -7.46
CA VAL A 101 -3.93 0.40 -7.13
C VAL A 101 -3.73 -0.47 -8.35
N ARG A 102 -2.94 -1.54 -8.17
CA ARG A 102 -2.57 -2.49 -9.22
C ARG A 102 -2.80 -3.91 -8.75
N SER A 103 -3.53 -4.67 -9.57
CA SER A 103 -3.51 -6.14 -9.52
C SER A 103 -3.24 -6.73 -10.90
N ASN A 104 -2.59 -7.89 -10.92
CA ASN A 104 -2.29 -8.72 -12.08
C ASN A 104 -3.48 -9.64 -12.39
N SER A 105 -3.28 -10.58 -13.32
CA SER A 105 -4.31 -11.53 -13.75
C SER A 105 -4.43 -12.79 -12.89
N ASP A 106 -3.58 -12.97 -11.87
CA ASP A 106 -3.44 -14.23 -11.13
C ASP A 106 -4.42 -14.34 -9.95
N GLN A 107 -5.71 -14.46 -10.29
CA GLN A 107 -6.75 -14.65 -9.27
C GLN A 107 -6.57 -15.96 -8.47
N LYS A 108 -5.88 -16.95 -9.06
CA LYS A 108 -5.68 -18.25 -8.43
C LYS A 108 -4.69 -18.14 -7.28
N LEU A 109 -3.53 -17.52 -7.51
CA LEU A 109 -2.53 -17.27 -6.47
C LEU A 109 -3.13 -16.39 -5.36
N ASN A 110 -3.92 -15.38 -5.73
CA ASN A 110 -4.59 -14.51 -4.76
C ASN A 110 -5.58 -15.30 -3.88
N ALA A 111 -6.29 -16.27 -4.45
CA ALA A 111 -7.22 -17.13 -3.72
C ALA A 111 -6.49 -18.13 -2.81
N GLU A 112 -5.39 -18.74 -3.30
CA GLU A 112 -4.53 -19.64 -2.51
C GLU A 112 -3.95 -18.93 -1.29
N ASN A 113 -3.56 -17.65 -1.45
CA ASN A 113 -3.07 -16.80 -0.36
C ASN A 113 -4.18 -16.12 0.47
N SER A 114 -5.46 -16.43 0.21
CA SER A 114 -6.62 -15.88 0.93
C SER A 114 -6.63 -14.35 1.01
N GLN A 115 -6.22 -13.68 -0.07
CA GLN A 115 -6.01 -12.24 -0.03
C GLN A 115 -7.31 -11.46 -0.01
N HIS A 116 -7.43 -10.53 0.92
CA HIS A 116 -8.72 -9.94 1.25
C HIS A 116 -8.86 -8.44 0.97
N GLY A 117 -7.86 -7.81 0.34
CA GLY A 117 -7.91 -6.39 0.03
C GLY A 117 -7.26 -5.53 1.12
N PHE A 118 -7.43 -4.22 0.99
CA PHE A 118 -6.97 -3.27 1.99
C PHE A 118 -8.06 -2.27 2.38
N SER A 119 -8.00 -1.79 3.61
CA SER A 119 -8.69 -0.58 4.06
C SER A 119 -7.70 0.39 4.70
N LEU A 120 -7.68 1.61 4.18
CA LEU A 120 -6.77 2.67 4.59
C LEU A 120 -7.55 3.92 4.97
N ARG A 121 -7.05 4.63 5.97
CA ARG A 121 -7.42 6.03 6.28
C ARG A 121 -6.26 6.94 5.97
N TYR A 122 -6.57 8.21 5.69
CA TYR A 122 -5.54 9.21 5.45
C TYR A 122 -5.74 10.47 6.28
N VAL A 123 -4.62 11.11 6.59
CA VAL A 123 -4.57 12.44 7.22
C VAL A 123 -3.55 13.27 6.45
N GLN A 124 -3.94 14.45 5.99
CA GLN A 124 -2.98 15.41 5.46
C GLN A 124 -2.21 16.03 6.63
N LEU A 125 -0.89 16.17 6.49
CA LEU A 125 -0.04 16.79 7.50
C LEU A 125 0.37 18.21 7.05
N PRO A 126 0.31 19.20 7.96
CA PRO A 126 0.64 20.57 7.64
C PRO A 126 2.11 20.71 7.22
N CYS A 127 2.42 21.75 6.47
CA CYS A 127 3.79 22.13 6.18
C CYS A 127 4.51 22.48 7.49
N VAL A 128 5.62 21.81 7.76
CA VAL A 128 6.59 22.25 8.78
C VAL A 128 7.37 23.42 8.22
N ILE A 129 7.36 24.55 8.94
CA ILE A 129 8.14 25.76 8.64
C ILE A 129 9.59 25.53 9.05
#